data_AF-A0A3D2KKH2-F1
#
_entry.id   AF-A0A3D2KKH2-F1
#
_cell.length_a   1.000
_cell.length_b   1.000
_cell.length_c   1.000
_cell.angle_alpha   90.00
_cell.angle_beta   90.00
_cell.angle_gamma   90.00
#
_symmetry.space_group_name_H-M   'P 1'
#
loop_
_entity.id
_entity.type
_entity.pdbx_description
1 polymer ?
#
loop_
_entity_poly.entity_id
_entity_poly.type
_entity_poly.pdbx_seq_one_letter_code
_entity_poly.pdbx_strand_id
1 'polypeptide(L)' 'RILKDLDESIEGRHVVVVEDIVDTGLTLSYLVDVLRRRRPASLKVCALLDKPSRRRTQVELDYVGFEIP' A
#
# COMPACT_ATOMS: atom_id res chain seq x y z
N ARG A 1 -10.61 -5.54 8.07
CA ARG A 1 -11.92 -4.97 7.65
C ARG A 1 -11.70 -3.49 7.40
N ILE A 2 -12.00 -3.00 6.20
CA ILE A 2 -11.92 -1.57 5.91
C ILE A 2 -13.08 -0.88 6.63
N LEU A 3 -12.77 0.05 7.53
CA LEU A 3 -13.76 0.76 8.35
C LEU A 3 -14.33 1.98 7.62
N LYS A 4 -13.50 2.64 6.81
CA LYS A 4 -13.90 3.75 5.94
C LYS A 4 -13.49 3.41 4.52
N ASP A 5 -14.48 3.34 3.64
CA ASP A 5 -14.24 3.12 2.21
C ASP A 5 -13.93 4.46 1.51
N LEU A 6 -13.44 4.37 0.27
CA LEU A 6 -13.23 5.51 -0.61
C LEU A 6 -14.57 6.17 -0.95
N ASP A 7 -14.62 7.49 -0.84
CA ASP A 7 -15.80 8.29 -1.19
C ASP A 7 -16.01 8.38 -2.71
N GLU A 8 -14.95 8.14 -3.50
CA GLU A 8 -14.97 8.17 -4.97
C GLU A 8 -14.42 6.88 -5.59
N SER A 9 -14.89 6.58 -6.80
CA SER A 9 -14.30 5.51 -7.62
C SER A 9 -12.86 5.85 -8.02
N ILE A 10 -12.01 4.83 -7.98
CA ILE A 10 -10.62 4.90 -8.46
C ILE A 10 -10.42 4.18 -9.79
N GLU A 11 -11.49 3.67 -10.41
CA GLU A 11 -11.40 2.99 -11.70
C GLU A 11 -10.79 3.92 -12.76
N GLY A 12 -9.80 3.40 -13.51
CA GLY A 12 -9.09 4.16 -14.53
C GLY A 12 -8.24 5.33 -14.01
N ARG A 13 -8.07 5.50 -12.68
CA ARG A 13 -7.24 6.55 -12.08
C ARG A 13 -5.85 6.03 -11.71
N HIS A 14 -4.87 6.92 -11.71
CA HIS A 14 -3.55 6.64 -11.13
C HIS A 14 -3.61 6.89 -9.62
N VAL A 15 -3.34 5.86 -8.82
CA VAL A 15 -3.47 5.91 -7.36
C VAL A 15 -2.12 5.64 -6.70
N VAL A 16 -1.81 6.41 -5.67
CA VAL A 16 -0.68 6.17 -4.77
C VAL A 16 -1.23 5.95 -3.36
N VAL A 17 -0.95 4.78 -2.79
CA VAL A 17 -1.17 4.50 -1.37
C VAL A 17 0.00 5.10 -0.59
N VAL A 18 -0.29 5.93 0.41
CA VAL A 18 0.74 6.57 1.23
C VAL A 18 0.63 6.03 2.65
N GLU A 19 1.70 5.39 3.12
CA GLU A 19 1.82 4.83 4.46
C GLU A 19 2.94 5.55 5.23
N ASP A 20 2.74 5.70 6.53
CA ASP A 20 3.77 6.20 7.44
C ASP A 20 4.86 5.15 7.69
N ILE A 21 4.47 3.90 7.94
CA ILE A 21 5.39 2.79 8.23
C ILE A 21 4.88 1.45 7.70
N VAL A 22 5.76 0.71 7.01
CA VAL A 22 5.49 -0.66 6.59
C VAL A 22 6.32 -1.65 7.40
N ASP A 23 5.62 -2.38 8.28
CA ASP A 23 6.23 -3.34 9.19
C ASP A 23 6.10 -4.79 8.66
N THR A 24 5.12 -5.55 9.14
CA THR A 24 4.91 -6.93 8.66
C THR A 24 4.44 -7.02 7.20
N GLY A 25 3.89 -5.92 6.65
CA GLY A 25 3.31 -5.85 5.31
C GLY A 25 1.90 -6.44 5.17
N LEU A 26 1.33 -7.04 6.23
CA LEU A 26 0.05 -7.75 6.15
C LEU A 26 -1.14 -6.83 5.82
N THR A 27 -1.24 -5.69 6.51
CA THR A 27 -2.31 -4.70 6.27
C THR A 27 -2.23 -4.13 4.86
N LEU A 28 -1.02 -3.72 4.45
CA LEU A 28 -0.77 -3.12 3.15
C LEU A 28 -1.04 -4.13 2.02
N SER A 29 -0.62 -5.39 2.15
CA SER A 29 -0.91 -6.45 1.18
C SER A 29 -2.42 -6.62 0.98
N TYR A 30 -3.19 -6.70 2.08
CA TYR A 30 -4.64 -6.78 1.99
C TYR A 30 -5.26 -5.54 1.33
N LEU A 31 -4.79 -4.34 1.69
CA LEU A 31 -5.29 -3.09 1.12
C LEU A 31 -5.01 -3.01 -0.40
N VAL A 32 -3.79 -3.32 -0.81
CA VAL A 32 -3.38 -3.34 -2.22
C VAL A 32 -4.23 -4.31 -3.02
N ASP A 33 -4.49 -5.52 -2.49
CA ASP A 33 -5.35 -6.50 -3.16
C ASP A 33 -6.79 -6.01 -3.33
N VAL A 34 -7.34 -5.32 -2.32
CA VAL A 34 -8.68 -4.72 -2.40
C VAL A 34 -8.71 -3.59 -3.42
N LEU A 35 -7.71 -2.71 -3.44
CA LEU A 35 -7.66 -1.57 -4.36
C LEU A 35 -7.42 -2.00 -5.82
N ARG A 36 -6.58 -3.02 -6.06
CA ARG A 36 -6.36 -3.58 -7.41
C ARG A 36 -7.66 -4.08 -8.05
N ARG A 37 -8.54 -4.71 -7.27
CA ARG A 37 -9.84 -5.21 -7.76
C ARG A 37 -10.79 -4.09 -8.23
N ARG A 38 -10.51 -2.83 -7.87
CA ARG A 38 -11.26 -1.65 -8.32
C ARG A 38 -10.78 -1.10 -9.67
N ARG A 39 -9.83 -1.78 -10.34
CA ARG A 39 -9.32 -1.48 -11.68
C ARG A 39 -8.77 -0.04 -11.84
N PRO A 40 -7.85 0.42 -10.97
CA PRO A 40 -7.14 1.67 -11.22
C PRO A 40 -6.26 1.53 -12.48
N ALA A 41 -5.95 2.65 -13.15
CA ALA A 41 -5.02 2.67 -14.27
C ALA A 41 -3.58 2.33 -13.82
N SER A 42 -3.22 2.72 -12.60
CA SER A 42 -2.03 2.22 -11.90
C SER A 42 -2.24 2.30 -10.40
N LEU A 43 -1.59 1.41 -9.65
CA LEU A 43 -1.55 1.45 -8.20
C LEU A 43 -0.10 1.35 -7.74
N LYS A 44 0.37 2.36 -7.01
CA LYS A 44 1.70 2.43 -6.43
C LYS A 44 1.65 2.58 -4.92
N VAL A 45 2.75 2.25 -4.25
CA VAL A 45 2.89 2.41 -2.79
C VAL A 45 4.07 3.33 -2.46
N CYS A 46 3.82 4.32 -1.62
CA CYS A 46 4.80 5.18 -0.99
C CYS A 46 4.81 4.93 0.52
N ALA A 47 5.98 4.69 1.09
CA ALA A 47 6.17 4.52 2.52
C ALA A 47 7.23 5.49 3.03
N LEU A 48 6.94 6.19 4.13
CA LEU A 48 7.96 7.00 4.79
C LEU A 48 9.02 6.12 5.46
N LEU A 49 8.60 5.08 6.20
CA LEU A 49 9.50 4.14 6.89
C LEU A 49 9.25 2.70 6.45
N ASP A 50 10.30 1.96 6.11
CA ASP A 50 10.21 0.52 5.81
C ASP A 50 11.05 -0.31 6.80
N LYS A 51 10.47 -1.40 7.32
CA LYS A 51 11.13 -2.40 8.18
C LYS A 51 11.22 -3.75 7.48
N PRO A 52 12.12 -3.92 6.49
CA PRO A 52 12.19 -5.14 5.70
C PRO A 52 12.52 -6.38 6.55
N SER A 53 13.28 -6.21 7.64
CA SER A 53 13.64 -7.25 8.62
C SER A 53 12.43 -7.94 9.26
N ARG A 54 11.28 -7.27 9.34
CA ARG A 54 10.05 -7.74 10.00
C ARG A 54 9.00 -8.23 9.00
N ARG A 55 9.33 -8.27 7.71
CA ARG A 55 8.38 -8.61 6.65
C ARG A 55 7.88 -10.05 6.79
N ARG A 56 6.56 -10.21 6.67
CA ARG A 56 5.87 -11.51 6.68
C ARG A 56 5.18 -11.86 5.37
N THR A 57 5.04 -10.89 4.47
CA THR A 57 4.44 -11.06 3.15
C THR A 57 5.14 -10.17 2.14
N GLN A 58 5.21 -10.58 0.87
CA GLN A 58 5.84 -9.76 -0.15
C GLN A 58 4.94 -8.56 -0.47
N VAL A 59 5.49 -7.35 -0.32
CA VAL A 59 4.85 -6.11 -0.74
C VAL A 59 5.86 -5.28 -1.48
N GLU A 60 5.50 -4.87 -2.69
CA GLU A 60 6.32 -3.99 -3.52
C GLU A 60 6.07 -2.54 -3.09
N LEU A 61 7.15 -1.83 -2.75
CA LEU A 61 7.14 -0.41 -2.42
C LEU A 61 7.79 0.35 -3.57
N ASP A 62 7.04 1.24 -4.23
CA ASP A 62 7.56 2.05 -5.35
C ASP A 62 8.42 3.21 -4.86
N TYR A 63 8.09 3.74 -3.68
CA TYR A 63 8.78 4.88 -3.06
C TYR A 63 9.03 4.58 -1.59
N VAL A 64 10.28 4.66 -1.16
CA VAL A 64 10.70 4.45 0.24
C VAL A 64 11.44 5.70 0.70
N GLY A 65 10.98 6.28 1.82
CA GLY A 65 11.66 7.40 2.47
C GLY A 65 12.93 6.95 3.18
N PHE A 66 12.79 6.05 4.16
CA PHE A 66 13.88 5.49 4.94
C PHE A 66 13.66 4.00 5.22
N GLU A 67 14.68 3.19 4.99
CA GLU A 67 14.76 1.85 5.57
C GLU A 67 15.28 1.95 7.01
N ILE A 68 14.56 1.34 7.94
CA ILE A 68 14.90 1.32 9.36
C ILE A 68 14.89 -0.13 9.90
N PRO A 69 15.63 -0.40 10.99
CA PRO A 69 15.73 -1.75 11.55
C PRO A 69 14.40 -2.36 12.02
#